data_AF-A0A5J4X756-F1
#
_entry.id   AF-A0A5J4X756-F1
#
_cell.length_a   1.000
_cell.length_b   1.000
_cell.length_c   1.000
_cell.angle_alpha   90.00
_cell.angle_beta   90.00
_cell.angle_gamma   90.00
#
_symmetry.space_group_name_H-M   'P 1'
#
loop_
_entity.id
_entity.type
_entity.pdbx_description
1 polymer ?
#
loop_
_entity_poly.entity_id
_entity_poly.type
_entity_poly.pdbx_seq_one_letter_code
_entity_poly.pdbx_strand_id
1 'polypeptide(L)'
;MILNASYESDGMNTEKYNKIKLLTKEKTIEAHTKQSWMNHRKLADNLYAVQFNPKNCKCNTCLQVAYFALDNAKYWYLNFIYNFMYKYLDMNKPHFVEGYTDSAYWAISRRQVIKNDTNQLEYEDNLHQDLKHVIKDQMFYDANVKYFFPTIEGNKSDEKKLLVAQLVV
;
A
#
# COMPACT_ATOMS: atom_id res chain seq x y z
N MET A 1 -1.05 -10.74 -9.09
CA MET A 1 -0.22 -9.58 -9.51
C MET A 1 -0.80 -8.80 -10.69
N ILE A 2 -1.86 -9.27 -11.36
CA ILE A 2 -2.43 -8.58 -12.53
C ILE A 2 -3.17 -7.29 -12.15
N LEU A 3 -3.91 -7.30 -11.04
CA LEU A 3 -4.72 -6.16 -10.59
C LEU A 3 -3.85 -4.94 -10.21
N ASN A 4 -2.93 -5.10 -9.25
CA ASN A 4 -2.08 -3.99 -8.78
C ASN A 4 -1.13 -3.45 -9.87
N ALA A 5 -0.70 -4.27 -10.83
CA ALA A 5 0.20 -3.81 -11.89
C ALA A 5 -0.49 -2.89 -12.91
N SER A 6 -1.82 -2.94 -13.02
CA SER A 6 -2.57 -2.18 -14.03
C SER A 6 -2.53 -0.67 -13.78
N TYR A 7 -2.88 -0.21 -12.58
CA TYR A 7 -2.86 1.23 -12.26
C TYR A 7 -1.44 1.82 -12.28
N GLU A 8 -0.44 1.02 -11.88
CA GLU A 8 0.95 1.46 -11.89
C GLU A 8 1.45 1.65 -13.33
N SER A 9 1.09 0.74 -14.23
CA SER A 9 1.36 0.88 -15.66
C SER A 9 0.71 2.14 -16.24
N ASP A 10 -0.51 2.47 -15.80
CA ASP A 10 -1.25 3.66 -16.26
C ASP A 10 -0.59 4.96 -15.76
N GLY A 11 -0.04 4.96 -14.55
CA GLY A 11 0.67 6.09 -13.94
C GLY A 11 2.13 6.24 -14.38
N MET A 12 2.65 5.30 -15.17
CA MET A 12 4.07 5.22 -15.46
C MET A 12 4.51 6.33 -16.43
N ASN A 13 5.48 7.16 -16.02
CA ASN A 13 6.05 8.17 -16.90
C ASN A 13 6.97 7.49 -17.94
N THR A 14 6.38 7.10 -19.07
CA THR A 14 7.14 6.38 -20.09
C THR A 14 8.03 7.26 -20.96
N GLU A 15 7.89 8.59 -20.89
CA GLU A 15 8.73 9.55 -21.61
C GLU A 15 10.18 9.55 -21.09
N LYS A 16 10.38 9.18 -19.82
CA LYS A 16 11.71 9.09 -19.22
C LYS A 16 12.44 7.78 -19.49
N TYR A 17 11.82 6.80 -20.16
CA TYR A 17 12.52 5.57 -20.51
C TYR A 17 13.35 5.74 -21.76
N ASN A 18 14.66 5.64 -21.56
CA ASN A 18 15.60 5.45 -22.64
C ASN A 18 15.37 4.08 -23.28
N LYS A 19 15.02 4.07 -24.57
CA LYS A 19 14.80 2.82 -25.30
C LYS A 19 16.14 2.30 -25.79
N ILE A 20 16.66 1.27 -25.15
CA ILE A 20 17.90 0.61 -25.58
C ILE A 20 17.53 -0.58 -26.47
N LYS A 21 18.20 -0.70 -27.63
CA LYS A 21 18.09 -1.87 -28.52
C LYS A 21 19.47 -2.45 -28.78
N LEU A 22 19.53 -3.78 -28.87
CA LEU A 22 20.72 -4.49 -29.32
C LEU A 22 20.71 -4.56 -30.84
N LEU A 23 21.74 -3.99 -31.47
CA LEU A 23 21.86 -3.87 -32.92
C LEU A 23 23.20 -4.39 -33.41
N THR A 24 23.22 -4.88 -34.66
CA THR A 24 24.45 -5.18 -35.39
C THR A 24 25.18 -3.90 -35.78
N LYS A 25 26.43 -4.02 -36.21
CA LYS A 25 27.26 -2.87 -36.63
C LYS A 25 26.56 -2.05 -37.72
N GLU A 26 26.05 -2.71 -38.76
CA GLU A 26 25.33 -2.07 -39.87
C GLU A 26 24.08 -1.32 -39.40
N LYS A 27 23.22 -1.98 -38.60
CA LYS A 27 22.00 -1.36 -38.07
C LYS A 27 22.28 -0.23 -37.08
N THR A 28 23.44 -0.24 -36.43
CA THR A 28 23.89 0.85 -35.55
C THR A 28 24.25 2.09 -36.34
N ILE A 29 24.92 1.93 -37.49
CA ILE A 29 25.22 3.04 -38.41
C ILE A 29 23.92 3.62 -38.98
N GLU A 30 22.98 2.77 -39.41
CA GLU A 30 21.65 3.23 -39.84
C GLU A 30 20.95 4.02 -38.72
N ALA A 31 21.04 3.54 -37.47
CA ALA A 31 20.43 4.20 -36.33
C ALA A 31 20.96 5.62 -36.08
N HIS A 32 22.22 5.93 -36.40
CA HIS A 32 22.79 7.29 -36.25
C HIS A 32 22.07 8.35 -37.07
N THR A 33 21.39 7.94 -38.15
CA THR A 33 20.61 8.87 -38.99
C THR A 33 19.24 9.21 -38.41
N LYS A 34 18.78 8.48 -37.39
CA LYS A 34 17.46 8.67 -36.79
C LYS A 34 17.52 9.84 -35.82
N GLN A 35 16.60 10.79 -35.94
CA GLN A 35 16.50 11.93 -35.01
C GLN A 35 16.23 11.50 -33.54
N SER A 36 15.74 10.28 -33.33
CA SER A 36 15.58 9.69 -31.99
C SER A 36 16.85 9.07 -31.42
N TRP A 37 17.96 9.04 -32.15
CA TRP A 37 19.21 8.45 -31.65
C TRP A 37 19.86 9.34 -30.58
N MET A 38 20.44 8.71 -29.56
CA MET A 38 21.12 9.40 -28.46
C MET A 38 22.58 8.98 -28.36
N ASN A 39 22.84 7.70 -28.18
CA ASN A 39 24.20 7.18 -28.02
C ASN A 39 24.26 5.67 -28.34
N HIS A 40 25.46 5.10 -28.41
CA HIS A 40 25.65 3.66 -28.50
C HIS A 40 26.90 3.22 -27.73
N ARG A 41 26.93 1.94 -27.33
CA ARG A 41 28.09 1.29 -26.70
C ARG A 41 28.37 -0.04 -27.39
N LYS A 42 29.61 -0.25 -27.85
CA LYS A 42 30.06 -1.56 -28.37
C LYS A 42 30.07 -2.57 -27.21
N LEU A 43 29.42 -3.71 -27.42
CA LEU A 43 29.44 -4.84 -26.49
C LEU A 43 30.31 -5.99 -27.04
N ALA A 44 30.28 -6.23 -28.36
CA ALA A 44 31.11 -7.21 -29.06
C ALA A 44 31.30 -6.82 -30.54
N ASP A 45 32.03 -7.62 -31.33
CA ASP A 45 32.45 -7.27 -32.70
C ASP A 45 31.32 -6.99 -33.70
N ASN A 46 30.11 -7.48 -33.44
CA ASN A 46 28.91 -7.14 -34.21
C ASN A 46 27.68 -6.92 -33.31
N LEU A 47 27.88 -6.42 -32.10
CA LEU A 47 26.79 -6.20 -31.13
C LEU A 47 26.99 -4.88 -30.38
N TYR A 48 25.99 -4.02 -30.47
CA TYR A 48 25.99 -2.70 -29.86
C TYR A 48 24.68 -2.48 -29.10
N ALA A 49 24.77 -1.90 -27.90
CA ALA A 49 23.61 -1.34 -27.22
C ALA A 49 23.41 0.09 -27.71
N VAL A 50 22.32 0.34 -28.41
CA VAL A 50 22.00 1.65 -29.01
C VAL A 50 20.81 2.24 -28.26
N GLN A 51 21.01 3.44 -27.73
CA GLN A 51 20.02 4.18 -26.98
C GLN A 51 19.26 5.14 -27.91
N PHE A 52 17.93 5.12 -27.78
CA PHE A 52 17.03 6.03 -28.46
C PHE A 52 16.21 6.83 -27.45
N ASN A 53 16.00 8.11 -27.75
CA ASN A 53 15.03 8.95 -27.08
C ASN A 53 13.66 8.75 -27.75
N PRO A 54 12.66 8.14 -27.08
CA PRO A 54 11.33 7.98 -27.65
C PRO A 54 10.68 9.36 -27.87
N LYS A 55 10.20 9.62 -29.10
CA LYS A 55 9.49 10.86 -29.42
C LYS A 55 8.03 10.87 -28.95
N ASN A 56 7.44 9.68 -28.83
CA ASN A 56 6.04 9.48 -28.48
C ASN A 56 5.96 8.45 -27.35
N CYS A 57 5.21 8.78 -26.30
CA CYS A 57 4.77 7.85 -25.26
C CYS A 57 3.51 7.11 -25.75
N LYS A 58 3.41 5.80 -25.47
CA LYS A 58 2.17 5.04 -25.63
C LYS A 58 1.51 4.92 -24.26
N CYS A 59 0.42 5.65 -24.07
CA CYS A 59 -0.43 5.59 -22.89
C CYS A 59 -1.73 4.91 -23.33
N ASN A 60 -2.02 3.70 -22.83
CA ASN A 60 -3.22 2.94 -23.24
C ASN A 60 -4.51 3.48 -22.58
N THR A 61 -4.34 4.24 -21.50
CA THR A 61 -5.31 4.63 -20.49
C THR A 61 -4.84 5.96 -19.97
N CYS A 62 -5.73 6.93 -19.82
CA CYS A 62 -5.31 8.29 -19.48
C CYS A 62 -4.77 8.34 -18.03
N LEU A 63 -3.77 9.19 -17.76
CA LEU A 63 -3.15 9.35 -16.42
C LEU A 63 -4.20 9.56 -15.31
N GLN A 64 -5.33 10.15 -15.65
CA GLN A 64 -6.48 10.37 -14.77
C GLN A 64 -6.99 9.06 -14.13
N VAL A 65 -6.87 7.91 -14.81
CA VAL A 65 -7.27 6.61 -14.26
C VAL A 65 -6.37 6.23 -13.08
N ALA A 66 -5.06 6.38 -13.22
CA ALA A 66 -4.11 6.12 -12.13
C ALA A 66 -4.34 7.08 -10.94
N TYR A 67 -4.58 8.37 -11.23
CA TYR A 67 -4.95 9.34 -10.18
C TYR A 67 -6.24 8.95 -9.47
N PHE A 68 -7.29 8.61 -10.22
CA PHE A 68 -8.57 8.21 -9.65
C PHE A 68 -8.44 6.95 -8.78
N ALA A 69 -7.68 5.95 -9.21
CA ALA A 69 -7.43 4.75 -8.42
C ALA A 69 -6.73 5.08 -7.09
N LEU A 70 -5.68 5.90 -7.14
CA LEU A 70 -4.93 6.33 -5.94
C LEU A 70 -5.79 7.19 -4.99
N ASP A 71 -6.60 8.10 -5.54
CA ASP A 71 -7.47 8.95 -4.73
C ASP A 71 -8.60 8.15 -4.08
N ASN A 72 -9.16 7.15 -4.78
CA ASN A 72 -10.12 6.22 -4.17
C ASN A 72 -9.48 5.38 -3.06
N ALA A 73 -8.27 4.88 -3.26
CA ALA A 73 -7.57 4.13 -2.22
C ALA A 73 -7.35 4.99 -0.96
N LYS A 74 -6.91 6.24 -1.14
CA LYS A 74 -6.79 7.21 -0.03
C LYS A 74 -8.13 7.51 0.63
N TYR A 75 -9.19 7.71 -0.17
CA TYR A 75 -10.52 7.95 0.37
C TYR A 75 -10.97 6.80 1.27
N TRP A 76 -10.84 5.55 0.82
CA TRP A 76 -11.20 4.38 1.61
C TRP A 76 -10.38 4.25 2.89
N TYR A 77 -9.07 4.49 2.80
CA TYR A 77 -8.17 4.47 3.95
C TYR A 77 -8.54 5.53 5.00
N LEU A 78 -8.79 6.77 4.56
CA LEU A 78 -9.22 7.85 5.45
C LEU A 78 -10.63 7.59 6.00
N ASN A 79 -11.54 7.05 5.19
CA ASN A 79 -12.88 6.68 5.63
C ASN A 79 -12.82 5.61 6.73
N PHE A 80 -11.97 4.59 6.57
CA PHE A 80 -11.75 3.59 7.62
C PHE A 80 -11.21 4.21 8.92
N ILE A 81 -10.22 5.11 8.84
CA ILE A 81 -9.64 5.73 10.04
C ILE A 81 -10.65 6.67 10.72
N TYR A 82 -11.19 7.64 10.00
CA TYR A 82 -11.99 8.71 10.59
C TYR A 82 -13.43 8.30 10.86
N ASN A 83 -14.05 7.57 9.93
CA ASN A 83 -15.47 7.23 10.04
C ASN A 83 -15.73 5.89 10.72
N PHE A 84 -14.70 5.06 10.91
CA PHE A 84 -14.80 3.82 11.65
C PHE A 84 -13.89 3.80 12.88
N MET A 85 -12.56 3.71 12.73
CA MET A 85 -11.62 3.58 13.86
C MET A 85 -11.82 4.62 14.95
N TYR A 86 -11.86 5.92 14.60
CA TYR A 86 -11.98 7.01 15.58
C TYR A 86 -13.32 7.00 16.31
N LYS A 87 -14.36 6.38 15.73
CA LYS A 87 -15.68 6.29 16.35
C LYS A 87 -15.73 5.18 17.39
N TYR A 88 -15.14 4.01 17.14
CA TYR A 88 -15.21 2.89 18.09
C TYR A 88 -13.98 2.72 19.00
N LEU A 89 -12.83 3.33 18.69
CA LEU A 89 -11.62 3.25 19.51
C LEU A 89 -11.44 4.46 20.44
N ASP A 90 -10.95 4.19 21.64
CA ASP A 90 -10.36 5.21 22.51
C ASP A 90 -8.96 5.56 22.00
N MET A 91 -8.86 6.63 21.19
CA MET A 91 -7.62 7.07 20.55
C MET A 91 -6.53 7.55 21.53
N ASN A 92 -6.82 7.64 22.84
CA ASN A 92 -5.79 7.91 23.85
C ASN A 92 -4.96 6.67 24.22
N LYS A 93 -5.39 5.47 23.80
CA LYS A 93 -4.73 4.20 24.14
C LYS A 93 -3.79 3.64 23.05
N PRO A 94 -4.19 3.60 21.76
CA PRO A 94 -3.28 3.19 20.70
C PRO A 94 -2.39 4.36 20.25
N HIS A 95 -1.10 4.07 20.06
CA HIS A 95 -0.12 5.00 19.52
C HIS A 95 0.22 4.61 18.08
N PHE A 96 0.13 5.55 17.16
CA PHE A 96 0.53 5.31 15.77
C PHE A 96 2.03 5.04 15.69
N VAL A 97 2.41 3.98 14.97
CA VAL A 97 3.81 3.59 14.77
C VAL A 97 4.23 3.92 13.35
N GLU A 98 3.56 3.33 12.37
CA GLU A 98 3.87 3.46 10.95
C GLU A 98 2.63 3.18 10.12
N GLY A 99 2.55 3.73 8.92
CA GLY A 99 1.54 3.37 7.94
C GLY A 99 2.14 3.34 6.54
N TYR A 100 1.69 2.40 5.72
CA TYR A 100 2.12 2.23 4.35
C TYR A 100 0.95 1.88 3.46
N THR A 101 0.67 2.70 2.44
CA THR A 101 -0.34 2.54 1.37
C THR A 101 -1.72 2.01 1.79
N ASP A 102 -1.81 0.73 2.18
CA ASP A 102 -3.00 -0.02 2.57
C ASP A 102 -2.96 -0.56 4.02
N SER A 103 -1.99 -0.15 4.83
CA SER A 103 -1.74 -0.66 6.18
C SER A 103 -1.39 0.43 7.17
N ALA A 104 -1.77 0.22 8.43
CA ALA A 104 -1.33 1.04 9.56
C ALA A 104 -1.06 0.17 10.79
N TYR A 105 0.05 0.47 11.46
CA TYR A 105 0.49 -0.19 12.68
C TYR A 105 0.29 0.75 13.86
N TRP A 106 -0.40 0.22 14.87
CA TRP A 106 -0.66 0.93 16.12
C TRP A 106 -0.18 0.06 17.29
N ALA A 107 0.54 0.68 18.22
CA ALA A 107 0.96 0.06 19.46
C ALA A 107 -0.06 0.36 20.56
N ILE A 108 -0.58 -0.67 21.23
CA ILE A 108 -1.49 -0.50 22.36
C ILE A 108 -0.68 -0.60 23.65
N SER A 109 -0.59 0.52 24.37
CA SER A 109 0.07 0.57 25.67
C SER A 109 -0.89 0.17 26.79
N ARG A 110 -0.36 -0.51 27.82
CA ARG A 110 -1.13 -0.98 28.97
C ARG A 110 -1.29 0.13 30.02
N ARG A 111 -2.36 0.05 30.81
CA ARG A 111 -2.41 0.72 32.11
C ARG A 111 -1.66 -0.14 33.12
N GLN A 112 -0.63 0.39 33.78
CA GLN A 112 0.11 -0.36 34.79
C GLN A 112 -0.77 -0.62 36.02
N VAL A 113 -1.09 -1.89 36.30
CA VAL A 113 -1.79 -2.30 37.52
C VAL A 113 -0.78 -3.01 38.42
N ILE A 114 -0.64 -2.53 39.66
CA ILE A 114 0.23 -3.15 40.67
C ILE A 114 -0.59 -4.24 41.36
N LYS A 115 -0.03 -5.46 41.41
CA LYS A 115 -0.68 -6.62 42.04
C LYS A 115 -0.72 -6.45 43.56
N ASN A 116 -1.92 -6.52 44.11
CA ASN A 116 -2.23 -6.52 45.54
C ASN A 116 -3.17 -7.70 45.85
N ASP A 117 -3.38 -8.00 47.13
CA ASP A 117 -4.15 -9.18 47.57
C ASP A 117 -5.63 -9.15 47.13
N THR A 118 -6.16 -7.97 46.78
CA THR A 118 -7.58 -7.76 46.44
C THR A 118 -7.87 -7.59 44.95
N ASN A 119 -6.86 -7.40 44.10
CA ASN A 119 -7.04 -7.08 42.67
C ASN A 119 -6.43 -8.13 41.73
N GLN A 120 -6.30 -9.37 42.20
CA GLN A 120 -5.65 -10.45 41.45
C GLN A 120 -6.34 -10.71 40.09
N LEU A 121 -7.67 -10.70 40.04
CA LEU A 121 -8.42 -10.83 38.78
C LEU A 121 -8.19 -9.66 37.82
N GLU A 122 -8.18 -8.41 38.31
CA GLU A 122 -7.93 -7.22 37.49
C GLU A 122 -6.48 -7.18 36.97
N TYR A 123 -5.52 -7.63 37.79
CA TYR A 123 -4.12 -7.75 37.41
C TYR A 123 -3.94 -8.79 36.29
N GLU A 124 -4.53 -9.98 36.43
CA GLU A 124 -4.47 -11.04 35.41
C GLU A 124 -5.21 -10.62 34.12
N ASP A 125 -6.39 -9.99 34.22
CA ASP A 125 -7.12 -9.47 33.05
C ASP A 125 -6.32 -8.37 32.32
N ASN A 126 -5.54 -7.56 33.04
CA ASN A 126 -4.63 -6.56 32.45
C ASN A 126 -3.42 -7.18 31.74
N LEU A 127 -3.14 -8.48 31.94
CA LEU A 127 -2.09 -9.14 31.19
C LEU A 127 -2.45 -9.34 29.71
N HIS A 128 -3.72 -9.21 29.32
CA HIS A 128 -4.20 -9.37 27.96
C HIS A 128 -4.11 -8.06 27.12
N GLN A 129 -3.64 -8.17 25.87
CA GLN A 129 -3.36 -7.05 24.94
C GLN A 129 -4.26 -7.10 23.70
N ASP A 130 -5.56 -7.19 23.91
CA ASP A 130 -6.52 -7.39 22.82
C ASP A 130 -7.23 -6.09 22.44
N LEU A 131 -7.68 -6.03 21.18
CA LEU A 131 -8.48 -4.92 20.63
C LEU A 131 -9.68 -4.57 21.53
N LYS A 132 -10.31 -5.56 22.17
CA LYS A 132 -11.46 -5.38 23.08
C LYS A 132 -11.22 -4.35 24.20
N HIS A 133 -9.97 -4.17 24.64
CA HIS A 133 -9.64 -3.24 25.73
C HIS A 133 -9.49 -1.78 25.29
N VAL A 134 -9.42 -1.53 23.97
CA VAL A 134 -9.34 -0.18 23.39
C VAL A 134 -10.64 0.25 22.70
N ILE A 135 -11.64 -0.64 22.62
CA ILE A 135 -12.98 -0.29 22.13
C ILE A 135 -13.69 0.56 23.18
N LYS A 136 -14.14 1.75 22.78
CA LYS A 136 -14.98 2.64 23.59
C LYS A 136 -16.46 2.52 23.25
N ASP A 137 -16.80 2.09 22.04
CA ASP A 137 -18.18 1.95 21.57
C ASP A 137 -18.36 0.59 20.86
N GLN A 138 -18.75 -0.40 21.65
CA GLN A 138 -18.96 -1.76 21.18
C GLN A 138 -20.16 -1.86 20.25
N MET A 139 -21.26 -1.14 20.54
CA MET A 139 -22.46 -1.16 19.71
C MET A 139 -22.19 -0.61 18.31
N PHE A 140 -21.44 0.50 18.22
CA PHE A 140 -21.04 1.05 16.94
C PHE A 140 -20.13 0.07 16.18
N TYR A 141 -19.15 -0.54 16.85
CA TYR A 141 -18.28 -1.55 16.24
C TYR A 141 -19.10 -2.71 15.67
N ASP A 142 -19.94 -3.36 16.48
CA ASP A 142 -20.73 -4.53 16.08
C ASP A 142 -21.69 -4.21 14.92
N ALA A 143 -22.27 -3.02 14.90
CA ALA A 143 -23.18 -2.59 13.82
C ALA A 143 -22.46 -2.33 12.50
N ASN A 144 -21.19 -1.89 12.52
CA ASN A 144 -20.50 -1.35 11.34
C ASN A 144 -19.31 -2.19 10.85
N VAL A 145 -18.74 -3.08 11.67
CA VAL A 145 -17.53 -3.85 11.35
C VAL A 145 -17.65 -4.62 10.02
N LYS A 146 -18.83 -5.17 9.74
CA LYS A 146 -19.14 -5.90 8.49
C LYS A 146 -18.93 -5.10 7.20
N TYR A 147 -19.02 -3.76 7.25
CA TYR A 147 -18.82 -2.91 6.07
C TYR A 147 -17.35 -2.73 5.72
N PHE A 148 -16.46 -2.85 6.71
CA PHE A 148 -15.03 -2.71 6.54
C PHE A 148 -14.32 -4.07 6.47
N PHE A 149 -14.94 -5.10 7.03
CA PHE A 149 -14.41 -6.44 7.11
C PHE A 149 -15.47 -7.49 6.71
N PRO A 150 -15.86 -7.55 5.43
CA PRO A 150 -16.96 -8.39 4.98
C PRO A 150 -16.68 -9.90 5.05
N THR A 151 -15.41 -10.30 5.18
CA THR A 151 -14.97 -11.71 5.21
C THR A 151 -14.65 -12.22 6.62
N ILE A 152 -14.88 -11.41 7.66
CA ILE A 152 -14.63 -11.81 9.04
C ILE A 152 -15.85 -12.54 9.60
N GLU A 153 -15.79 -13.87 9.63
CA GLU A 153 -16.71 -14.72 10.41
C GLU A 153 -15.96 -15.33 11.62
N GLY A 154 -16.45 -15.11 12.85
CA GLY A 154 -15.96 -15.76 14.08
C GLY A 154 -15.26 -14.87 15.11
N ASN A 155 -14.96 -15.45 16.29
CA ASN A 155 -14.33 -14.78 17.42
C ASN A 155 -12.80 -14.84 17.28
N LYS A 156 -12.16 -13.69 17.03
CA LYS A 156 -10.74 -13.59 16.63
C LYS A 156 -9.83 -13.16 17.78
N SER A 157 -9.43 -14.10 18.65
CA SER A 157 -8.35 -13.83 19.63
C SER A 157 -6.95 -13.88 19.00
N ASP A 158 -6.79 -14.41 17.79
CA ASP A 158 -5.49 -14.75 17.21
C ASP A 158 -5.04 -13.89 16.02
N GLU A 159 -5.51 -12.65 15.92
CA GLU A 159 -5.05 -11.75 14.86
C GLU A 159 -4.23 -10.59 15.42
N LYS A 160 -2.95 -10.87 15.68
CA LYS A 160 -1.85 -9.88 15.69
C LYS A 160 -1.70 -9.12 14.35
N LYS A 161 -2.68 -9.19 13.45
CA LYS A 161 -2.70 -8.69 12.07
C LYS A 161 -3.94 -7.84 11.73
N LEU A 162 -4.79 -7.49 12.70
CA LEU A 162 -6.11 -6.89 12.46
C LEU A 162 -6.16 -5.43 12.00
N LEU A 163 -5.02 -4.78 11.74
CA LEU A 163 -4.99 -3.41 11.18
C LEU A 163 -4.42 -3.38 9.75
N VAL A 164 -4.61 -4.47 9.01
CA VAL A 164 -4.35 -4.52 7.57
C VAL A 164 -5.69 -4.40 6.85
N ALA A 165 -5.96 -3.23 6.28
CA ALA A 165 -7.06 -3.05 5.35
C ALA A 165 -6.57 -3.49 3.97
N GLN A 166 -6.65 -4.79 3.68
CA GLN A 166 -6.20 -5.31 2.39
C GLN A 166 -7.23 -4.90 1.32
N LEU A 167 -6.95 -3.78 0.64
CA LEU A 167 -7.77 -3.32 -0.47
C LEU A 167 -7.43 -4.17 -1.71
N VAL A 168 -8.24 -5.19 -1.97
CA VAL A 168 -8.24 -5.89 -3.27
C VAL A 168 -9.15 -5.08 -4.19
N VAL A 169 -8.55 -4.27 -5.06
CA VAL A 169 -9.22 -3.75 -6.26
C VAL A 169 -9.02 -4.76 -7.37
#